data_AF-A0A135UUZ0-F1
#
_entry.id   AF-A0A135UUZ0-F1
#
_cell.length_a   1.000
_cell.length_b   1.000
_cell.length_c   1.000
_cell.angle_alpha   90.00
_cell.angle_beta   90.00
_cell.angle_gamma   90.00
#
_symmetry.space_group_name_H-M   'P 1'
#
loop_
_entity.id
_entity.type
_entity.pdbx_description
1 polymer ?
#
loop_
_entity_poly.entity_id
_entity_poly.type
_entity_poly.pdbx_seq_one_letter_code
_entity_poly.pdbx_strand_id
1 'polypeptide(L)'
;MIEHGVTWADDQDPFGHIMNAGFSHFESTCSFRMFESFEAQLGGKVDELLNATGIGIICAIRLGEVRPDRYSITATTWSLQQQAPAAESSGWVVFFDYRKGKIANLMDIGGVYRDLHEALAVKCQRMKETAAAWEKANSPKRQSKL
;
A
#
# COMPACT_ATOMS: atom_id res chain seq x y z
N MET A 1 -8.05 -14.70 13.55
CA MET A 1 -8.66 -13.69 12.68
C MET A 1 -8.97 -12.49 13.55
N ILE A 2 -8.44 -11.31 13.22
CA ILE A 2 -8.66 -10.07 13.98
C ILE A 2 -9.51 -9.17 13.11
N GLU A 3 -10.59 -8.63 13.67
CA GLU A 3 -11.59 -7.85 12.96
C GLU A 3 -11.57 -6.40 13.44
N HIS A 4 -11.89 -5.47 12.53
CA HIS A 4 -12.11 -4.06 12.82
C HIS A 4 -13.52 -3.70 12.36
N GLY A 5 -14.32 -3.11 13.26
CA GLY A 5 -15.67 -2.68 12.94
C GLY A 5 -15.63 -1.43 12.07
N VAL A 6 -16.24 -1.48 10.90
CA VAL A 6 -16.42 -0.31 10.02
C VAL A 6 -17.77 0.33 10.28
N THR A 7 -17.76 1.64 10.42
CA THR A 7 -18.91 2.50 10.63
C THR A 7 -19.33 3.13 9.31
N TRP A 8 -20.51 2.75 8.82
CA TRP A 8 -20.99 3.21 7.51
C TRP A 8 -21.10 4.73 7.36
N ALA A 9 -21.39 5.45 8.45
CA ALA A 9 -21.52 6.91 8.41
C ALA A 9 -20.16 7.62 8.26
N ASP A 10 -19.12 7.11 8.91
CA ASP A 10 -17.83 7.79 9.01
C ASP A 10 -16.81 7.24 8.00
N ASP A 11 -17.01 6.02 7.49
CA ASP A 11 -16.06 5.33 6.63
C ASP A 11 -16.46 5.30 5.16
N GLN A 12 -17.63 5.82 4.77
CA GLN A 12 -18.05 5.86 3.37
C GLN A 12 -17.67 7.16 2.65
N ASP A 13 -17.26 7.02 1.38
CA ASP A 13 -17.19 8.15 0.47
C ASP A 13 -18.60 8.60 0.04
N PRO A 14 -18.75 9.77 -0.61
CA PRO A 14 -20.06 10.23 -1.08
C PRO A 14 -20.78 9.30 -2.07
N PHE A 15 -20.12 8.24 -2.54
CA PHE A 15 -20.65 7.25 -3.47
C PHE A 15 -21.03 5.93 -2.77
N GLY A 16 -20.87 5.86 -1.44
CA GLY A 16 -21.21 4.69 -0.63
C GLY A 16 -20.15 3.59 -0.64
N HIS A 17 -18.94 3.86 -1.14
CA HIS A 17 -17.81 2.93 -0.99
C HIS A 17 -17.09 3.20 0.32
N ILE A 18 -16.44 2.19 0.90
CA ILE A 18 -15.48 2.45 1.98
C ILE A 18 -14.37 3.36 1.43
N MET A 19 -14.13 4.48 2.10
CA MET A 19 -13.09 5.43 1.75
C MET A 19 -11.74 4.74 1.78
N ASN A 20 -11.01 4.83 0.67
CA ASN A 20 -9.64 4.35 0.62
C ASN A 20 -8.73 5.03 1.68
N ALA A 21 -9.07 6.27 2.08
CA ALA A 21 -8.38 6.98 3.17
C ALA A 21 -8.53 6.29 4.54
N GLY A 22 -9.66 5.60 4.79
CA GLY A 22 -9.87 4.82 6.02
C GLY A 22 -9.10 3.51 6.05
N PHE A 23 -8.67 3.00 4.89
CA PHE A 23 -8.00 1.70 4.79
C PHE A 23 -6.75 1.60 5.69
N SER A 24 -5.89 2.60 5.67
CA SER A 24 -4.68 2.62 6.52
C SER A 24 -5.01 2.65 8.02
N HIS A 25 -6.13 3.28 8.40
CA HIS A 25 -6.59 3.26 9.79
C HIS A 25 -7.02 1.85 10.22
N PHE A 26 -7.79 1.15 9.38
CA PHE A 26 -8.22 -0.22 9.65
C PHE A 26 -7.04 -1.19 9.70
N GLU A 27 -6.14 -1.11 8.72
CA GLU A 27 -4.93 -1.93 8.65
C GLU A 27 -4.03 -1.71 9.86
N SER A 28 -3.80 -0.44 10.24
CA SER A 28 -3.03 -0.09 11.43
C SER A 28 -3.66 -0.67 12.70
N THR A 29 -4.97 -0.51 12.89
CA THR A 29 -5.66 -1.05 14.08
C THR A 29 -5.58 -2.57 14.16
N CYS A 30 -5.80 -3.26 13.05
CA CYS A 30 -5.65 -4.72 12.99
C CYS A 30 -4.19 -5.14 13.29
N SER A 31 -3.21 -4.37 12.81
CA SER A 31 -1.79 -4.64 13.07
C SER A 31 -1.44 -4.47 14.54
N PHE A 32 -1.91 -3.40 15.19
CA PHE A 32 -1.71 -3.20 16.62
C PHE A 32 -2.30 -4.35 17.44
N ARG A 33 -3.56 -4.71 17.18
CA ARG A 33 -4.21 -5.85 17.86
C ARG A 33 -3.46 -7.17 17.63
N MET A 34 -2.86 -7.34 16.46
CA MET A 34 -2.01 -8.50 16.16
C MET A 34 -0.75 -8.49 17.03
N PHE A 35 -0.07 -7.35 17.19
CA PHE A 35 1.06 -7.24 18.12
C PHE A 35 0.68 -7.43 19.59
N GLU A 36 -0.45 -6.86 20.03
CA GLU A 36 -1.01 -7.08 21.37
C GLU A 36 -1.29 -8.56 21.63
N SER A 37 -1.70 -9.32 20.61
CA SER A 37 -1.95 -10.76 20.77
C SER A 37 -0.70 -11.59 21.12
N PHE A 38 0.50 -11.00 21.02
CA PHE A 38 1.77 -11.60 21.44
C PHE A 38 2.23 -11.19 22.85
N GLU A 39 1.38 -10.54 23.65
CA GLU A 39 1.73 -10.06 25.00
C GLU A 39 2.30 -11.17 25.89
N ALA A 40 1.71 -12.38 25.84
CA ALA A 40 2.19 -13.52 26.62
C ALA A 40 3.63 -13.93 26.27
N GLN A 41 4.04 -13.78 25.01
CA GLN A 41 5.38 -14.06 24.53
C GLN A 41 6.34 -12.90 24.82
N LEU A 42 5.83 -11.67 24.81
CA LEU A 42 6.61 -10.45 25.00
C LEU A 42 6.84 -10.14 26.49
N GLY A 43 6.14 -10.80 27.41
CA GLY A 43 6.39 -10.71 28.85
C GLY A 43 6.25 -9.29 29.40
N GLY A 44 5.23 -8.56 28.94
CA GLY A 44 4.96 -7.16 29.34
C GLY A 44 5.77 -6.10 28.57
N LYS A 45 6.48 -6.48 27.51
CA LYS A 45 7.29 -5.56 26.68
C LYS A 45 6.61 -5.10 25.39
N VAL A 46 5.27 -5.21 25.31
CA VAL A 46 4.50 -4.74 24.15
C VAL A 46 4.72 -3.25 23.94
N ASP A 47 4.71 -2.46 25.03
CA ASP A 47 4.94 -1.03 24.95
C ASP A 47 6.33 -0.71 24.37
N GLU A 48 7.39 -1.42 24.76
CA GLU A 48 8.73 -1.23 24.19
C GLU A 48 8.76 -1.51 22.69
N LEU A 49 8.06 -2.56 22.24
CA LEU A 49 7.94 -2.91 20.82
C LEU A 49 7.19 -1.84 20.02
N LEU A 50 6.15 -1.24 20.61
CA LEU A 50 5.28 -0.27 19.96
C LEU A 50 5.74 1.19 20.12
N ASN A 51 6.76 1.46 20.94
CA ASN A 51 7.26 2.81 21.23
C ASN A 51 8.12 3.40 20.08
N ALA A 52 7.61 3.33 18.85
CA ALA A 52 8.09 4.09 17.70
C ALA A 52 7.52 5.52 17.78
N THR A 53 7.91 6.27 18.80
CA THR A 53 7.45 7.64 19.05
C THR A 53 7.95 8.62 17.98
N GLY A 54 7.06 9.51 17.52
CA GLY A 54 7.46 10.78 16.90
C GLY A 54 7.83 10.75 15.42
N ILE A 55 7.37 9.76 14.67
CA ILE A 55 7.70 9.66 13.25
C ILE A 55 6.78 10.57 12.43
N GLY A 56 7.28 11.74 12.03
CA GLY A 56 6.77 12.36 10.80
C GLY A 56 6.96 11.36 9.66
N ILE A 57 5.87 10.91 9.04
CA ILE A 57 5.91 9.90 7.98
C ILE A 57 5.73 10.52 6.60
N ILE A 58 6.49 10.01 5.63
CA ILE A 58 6.17 10.17 4.21
C ILE A 58 5.72 8.82 3.67
N CYS A 59 4.56 8.77 3.02
CA CYS A 59 4.13 7.60 2.27
C CYS A 59 4.42 7.82 0.77
N ALA A 60 5.09 6.85 0.16
CA ALA A 60 5.36 6.83 -1.27
C ALA A 60 4.69 5.60 -1.89
N ILE A 61 4.04 5.78 -3.03
CA ILE A 61 3.37 4.69 -3.77
C ILE A 61 4.06 4.50 -5.11
N ARG A 62 4.37 3.24 -5.43
CA ARG A 62 4.87 2.81 -6.73
C ARG A 62 3.92 1.81 -7.38
N LEU A 63 3.57 2.05 -8.64
CA LEU A 63 2.86 1.07 -9.47
C LEU A 63 3.82 -0.04 -9.89
N GLY A 64 3.39 -1.28 -9.71
CA GLY A 64 4.15 -2.49 -10.04
C GLY A 64 3.74 -3.11 -11.37
N GLU A 65 2.48 -3.47 -11.52
CA GLU A 65 1.93 -4.13 -12.71
C GLU A 65 0.53 -3.61 -12.97
N VAL A 66 0.16 -3.47 -14.24
CA VAL A 66 -1.18 -3.06 -14.66
C VAL A 66 -1.74 -4.17 -15.54
N ARG A 67 -2.92 -4.65 -15.17
CA ARG A 67 -3.73 -5.61 -15.90
C ARG A 67 -5.08 -4.97 -16.25
N PRO A 68 -5.82 -5.54 -17.20
CA PRO A 68 -7.14 -5.01 -17.56
C PRO A 68 -8.13 -4.94 -16.40
N ASP A 69 -7.98 -5.79 -15.38
CA ASP A 69 -8.91 -5.94 -14.27
C ASP A 69 -8.37 -5.48 -12.90
N ARG A 70 -7.09 -5.12 -12.81
CA ARG A 70 -6.41 -4.76 -11.56
C ARG A 70 -5.06 -4.10 -11.80
N TYR A 71 -4.52 -3.45 -10.78
CA TYR A 71 -3.12 -3.02 -10.77
C TYR A 71 -2.47 -3.31 -9.41
N SER A 72 -1.16 -3.52 -9.39
CA SER A 72 -0.42 -3.71 -8.15
C SER A 72 0.27 -2.42 -7.71
N ILE A 73 0.31 -2.22 -6.40
CA ILE A 73 1.02 -1.12 -5.77
C ILE A 73 1.95 -1.65 -4.69
N THR A 74 3.06 -0.95 -4.50
CA THR A 74 3.86 -0.99 -3.28
C THR A 74 3.75 0.36 -2.61
N ALA A 75 3.32 0.40 -1.36
CA ALA A 75 3.30 1.58 -0.52
C ALA A 75 4.43 1.45 0.51
N THR A 76 5.34 2.41 0.52
CA THR A 76 6.46 2.47 1.48
C THR A 76 6.28 3.69 2.37
N THR A 77 6.26 3.47 3.68
CA THR A 77 6.23 4.51 4.69
C THR A 77 7.64 4.76 5.19
N TRP A 78 8.07 6.01 5.16
CA TRP A 78 9.41 6.44 5.54
C TRP A 78 9.37 7.26 6.83
N SER A 79 10.30 6.99 7.73
CA SER A 79 10.53 7.83 8.89
C SER A 79 11.33 9.07 8.51
N LEU A 80 10.77 10.26 8.71
CA LEU A 80 11.50 11.51 8.51
C LEU A 80 12.61 11.71 9.54
N GLN A 81 12.42 11.19 10.75
CA GLN A 81 13.44 11.31 11.78
C GLN A 81 14.63 10.39 11.51
N GLN A 82 14.35 9.13 11.12
CA GLN A 82 15.40 8.13 10.89
C GLN A 82 15.92 8.12 9.44
N GLN A 83 15.24 8.82 8.53
CA GLN A 83 15.54 8.84 7.09
C GLN A 83 15.63 7.43 6.49
N ALA A 84 14.73 6.53 6.91
CA ALA A 84 14.71 5.13 6.52
C ALA A 84 13.27 4.60 6.34
N PRO A 85 13.05 3.53 5.54
CA PRO A 85 11.76 2.86 5.47
C PRO A 85 11.37 2.31 6.84
N ALA A 86 10.16 2.66 7.30
CA ALA A 86 9.58 2.18 8.54
C ALA A 86 8.59 1.02 8.29
N ALA A 87 7.91 1.04 7.14
CA ALA A 87 7.00 -0.03 6.74
C ALA A 87 6.89 -0.10 5.21
N GLU A 88 6.59 -1.28 4.70
CA GLU A 88 6.24 -1.48 3.30
C GLU A 88 5.10 -2.49 3.18
N SER A 89 4.12 -2.17 2.36
CA SER A 89 3.05 -3.09 1.99
C SER A 89 2.93 -3.17 0.47
N SER A 90 2.55 -4.33 -0.04
CA SER A 90 2.31 -4.55 -1.46
C SER A 90 1.00 -5.30 -1.66
N GLY A 91 0.25 -4.92 -2.68
CA GLY A 91 -1.07 -5.50 -2.91
C GLY A 91 -1.62 -5.20 -4.29
N TRP A 92 -2.76 -5.83 -4.58
CA TRP A 92 -3.52 -5.62 -5.81
C TRP A 92 -4.77 -4.81 -5.52
N VAL A 93 -5.00 -3.78 -6.33
CA VAL A 93 -6.26 -3.05 -6.38
C VAL A 93 -7.04 -3.59 -7.58
N VAL A 94 -8.23 -4.11 -7.33
CA VAL A 94 -9.09 -4.75 -8.35
C VAL A 94 -10.20 -3.78 -8.74
N PHE A 95 -10.49 -3.67 -10.05
CA PHE A 95 -11.67 -2.95 -10.52
C PHE A 95 -12.89 -3.85 -10.37
N PHE A 96 -13.94 -3.36 -9.71
CA PHE A 96 -15.15 -4.14 -9.46
C PHE A 96 -16.39 -3.39 -9.95
N ASP A 97 -17.25 -4.06 -10.74
CA ASP A 97 -18.54 -3.55 -11.18
C ASP A 97 -19.61 -4.00 -10.19
N TYR A 98 -19.91 -3.16 -9.20
CA TYR A 98 -20.90 -3.44 -8.15
C TYR A 98 -22.30 -3.70 -8.69
N ARG A 99 -22.67 -3.08 -9.83
CA ARG A 99 -23.99 -3.28 -10.44
C ARG A 99 -24.13 -4.69 -11.01
N LYS A 100 -23.02 -5.27 -11.50
CA LYS A 100 -22.98 -6.63 -12.05
C LYS A 100 -22.45 -7.67 -11.06
N GLY A 101 -22.00 -7.25 -9.88
CA GLY A 101 -21.44 -8.14 -8.85
C GLY A 101 -20.21 -8.90 -9.33
N LYS A 102 -19.37 -8.33 -10.21
CA LYS A 102 -18.21 -9.02 -10.77
C LYS A 102 -17.02 -8.09 -11.00
N ILE A 103 -15.83 -8.69 -11.09
CA ILE A 103 -14.60 -7.98 -11.49
C ILE A 103 -14.81 -7.33 -12.87
N ALA A 104 -14.41 -6.07 -12.98
CA ALA A 104 -14.49 -5.25 -14.18
C ALA A 104 -13.20 -5.33 -14.98
N ASN A 105 -13.31 -5.62 -16.27
CA ASN A 105 -12.20 -5.54 -17.22
C ASN A 105 -12.31 -4.21 -17.98
N LEU A 106 -11.38 -3.29 -17.74
CA LEU A 106 -11.38 -1.96 -18.35
C LEU A 106 -11.24 -1.99 -19.88
N MET A 107 -10.51 -2.99 -20.41
CA MET A 107 -10.32 -3.14 -21.85
C MET A 107 -11.59 -3.59 -22.56
N ASP A 108 -12.35 -4.49 -21.92
CA ASP A 108 -13.64 -4.99 -22.42
C ASP A 108 -14.73 -3.92 -22.36
N ILE A 109 -14.73 -3.11 -21.29
CA ILE A 109 -15.67 -1.99 -21.15
C ILE A 109 -15.40 -0.92 -22.21
N GLY A 110 -14.13 -0.66 -22.54
CA GLY A 110 -13.74 0.25 -23.60
C GLY A 110 -13.96 1.73 -23.28
N GLY A 111 -13.86 2.59 -24.30
CA GLY A 111 -13.95 4.04 -24.16
C GLY A 111 -12.94 4.59 -23.14
N VAL A 112 -13.39 5.52 -22.29
CA VAL A 112 -12.54 6.17 -21.27
C VAL A 112 -11.86 5.20 -20.30
N TYR A 113 -12.40 3.99 -20.11
CA TYR A 113 -11.80 2.97 -19.24
C TYR A 113 -10.59 2.30 -19.88
N ARG A 114 -10.61 2.13 -21.21
CA ARG A 114 -9.43 1.71 -21.97
C ARG A 114 -8.34 2.78 -21.87
N ASP A 115 -8.70 4.05 -22.05
CA ASP A 115 -7.76 5.17 -21.96
C ASP A 115 -7.13 5.23 -20.55
N LEU A 116 -7.92 4.98 -19.49
CA LEU A 116 -7.41 4.87 -18.12
C LEU A 116 -6.41 3.73 -17.96
N HIS A 117 -6.70 2.54 -18.50
CA HIS A 117 -5.77 1.42 -18.46
C HIS A 117 -4.45 1.75 -19.16
N GLU A 118 -4.51 2.38 -20.33
CA GLU A 118 -3.32 2.82 -21.08
C GLU A 118 -2.51 3.86 -20.29
N ALA A 119 -3.16 4.84 -19.68
CA ALA A 119 -2.50 5.84 -18.84
C ALA A 119 -1.82 5.22 -17.60
N LEU A 120 -2.47 4.24 -16.96
CA LEU A 120 -1.89 3.48 -15.85
C LEU A 120 -0.66 2.70 -16.31
N ALA A 121 -0.73 2.03 -17.46
CA ALA A 121 0.40 1.28 -18.02
C ALA A 121 1.60 2.19 -18.31
N VAL A 122 1.37 3.35 -18.94
CA VAL A 122 2.43 4.35 -19.18
C VAL A 122 3.05 4.84 -17.87
N LYS A 123 2.23 5.14 -16.86
CA LYS A 123 2.74 5.59 -15.54
C LYS A 123 3.54 4.48 -14.85
N CYS A 124 3.05 3.25 -14.88
CA CYS A 124 3.74 2.07 -14.34
C CYS A 124 5.13 1.90 -14.99
N GLN A 125 5.21 2.02 -16.31
CA GLN A 125 6.47 1.88 -17.03
C GLN A 125 7.48 2.96 -16.63
N ARG A 126 7.04 4.23 -16.58
CA ARG A 126 7.90 5.36 -16.11
C ARG A 126 8.41 5.16 -14.68
N MET A 127 7.56 4.66 -13.79
CA MET A 127 7.94 4.36 -12.41
C MET A 127 8.99 3.25 -12.33
N LYS A 128 8.85 2.19 -13.14
CA LYS A 128 9.85 1.11 -13.24
C LYS A 128 11.19 1.61 -13.74
N GLU A 129 11.19 2.44 -14.79
CA GLU A 129 12.41 3.04 -15.34
C GLU A 129 13.12 3.92 -14.32
N THR A 130 12.35 4.75 -13.59
CA THR A 130 12.87 5.61 -12.52
C THR A 130 13.50 4.77 -11.40
N ALA A 131 12.80 3.71 -10.96
CA ALA A 131 13.31 2.80 -9.93
C ALA A 131 14.59 2.09 -10.39
N ALA A 132 14.62 1.54 -11.61
CA ALA A 132 15.79 0.87 -12.16
C ALA A 132 17.00 1.81 -12.30
N ALA A 133 16.76 3.06 -12.73
CA ALA A 133 17.81 4.08 -12.80
C ALA A 133 18.38 4.42 -11.41
N TRP A 134 17.51 4.54 -10.41
CA TRP A 134 17.94 4.79 -9.02
C TRP A 134 18.74 3.62 -8.46
N GLU A 135 18.28 2.38 -8.63
CA GLU A 135 19.00 1.18 -8.17
C GLU A 135 20.39 1.08 -8.82
N LYS A 136 20.48 1.34 -10.13
CA LYS A 136 21.76 1.34 -10.84
C LYS A 136 22.73 2.41 -10.31
N ALA A 137 22.21 3.60 -9.97
CA ALA A 137 23.03 4.69 -9.44
C ALA A 137 23.47 4.48 -7.98
N ASN A 138 22.67 3.77 -7.20
CA ASN A 138 22.85 3.61 -5.75
C ASN A 138 23.24 2.18 -5.31
N SER A 139 23.50 1.29 -6.26
CA SER A 139 23.97 -0.07 -5.97
C SER A 139 25.25 -0.04 -5.12
N PRO A 140 25.33 -0.83 -4.01
CA PRO A 140 26.53 -0.87 -3.18
C PRO A 140 27.74 -1.27 -4.02
N LYS A 141 28.76 -0.41 -4.07
CA LYS A 141 30.05 -0.80 -4.68
C LYS A 141 30.60 -1.94 -3.83
N ARG A 142 30.77 -3.12 -4.43
CA ARG A 142 31.46 -4.27 -3.82
C ARG A 142 32.75 -3.75 -3.20
N GLN A 143 32.86 -3.73 -1.88
CA GLN A 143 34.15 -3.55 -1.23
C GLN A 143 34.99 -4.77 -1.63
N SER A 144 36.00 -4.57 -2.47
CA SER A 144 37.00 -5.61 -2.70
C SER A 144 37.71 -5.81 -1.37
N LYS A 145 37.49 -6.96 -0.73
CA LYS A 145 38.36 -7.39 0.36
C LYS A 145 39.77 -7.52 -0.24
N LEU A 146 40.65 -6.60 0.15
CA LEU A 146 42.10 -6.76 0.08
C LEU A 146 42.55 -7.53 1.31
#